data_AF-A0A0R3GJ31-F1
#
_entry.id   AF-A0A0R3GJ31-F1
#
_cell.length_a   1.000
_cell.length_b   1.000
_cell.length_c   1.000
_cell.angle_alpha   90.00
_cell.angle_beta   90.00
_cell.angle_gamma   90.00
#
_symmetry.space_group_name_H-M   'P 1'
#
loop_
_entity.id
_entity.type
_entity.pdbx_description
1 polymer ?
#
loop_
_entity_poly.entity_id
_entity_poly.type
_entity_poly.pdbx_seq_one_letter_code
_entity_poly.pdbx_strand_id
1 'polypeptide(L)'
;MIRIEDRNEAVRQWRDVMNDRFGPLYTRLLGELPRDTDKFGPRAAAWASEYQRRTGQIPTGEVSDDDLRALGIAPPAPPANRHLGLMFRGTGGIIGQDYVSRVMQAVANLVEEVHPEFAATMGGLPVGAAGGPGDISMAKAVEIAVADAKRIFLDRHNANPKIKVVIGGYSAGAVAAAGFRAWLLEFFPDNYLCSFSIGDPTRPYGGSYYGGPILAGQGISSWRFGDTGDYRHCWLTEPGDMYGNIPLGVVGDIMDDCFDMVTAFQLSDPLGAAGAILPKIPEVASKALGIELPAVFSALTGGPAGIAALGVPLVMGGLQGLLGWGDVNKLTGPAAAAQAAIIALRFVTANPPTAPHIQYEFREVWPGQTYLGLAIQHVRDWCSRTPAVAA
;
A
#
# COMPACT_ATOMS: atom_id res chain seq x y z
N MET A 1 -9.70 -18.40 3.50
CA MET A 1 -8.96 -17.73 4.58
C MET A 1 -9.87 -17.69 5.80
N ILE A 2 -9.33 -17.71 7.02
CA ILE A 2 -10.09 -17.58 8.27
C ILE A 2 -9.64 -16.32 9.01
N ARG A 3 -10.60 -15.48 9.43
CA ARG A 3 -10.39 -14.21 10.15
C ARG A 3 -11.24 -14.11 11.40
N ILE A 4 -10.95 -13.11 12.23
CA ILE A 4 -11.78 -12.79 13.41
C ILE A 4 -13.25 -12.64 13.00
N GLU A 5 -14.14 -13.23 13.81
CA GLU A 5 -15.59 -13.37 13.61
C GLU A 5 -16.05 -14.47 12.64
N ASP A 6 -15.17 -15.12 11.89
CA ASP A 6 -15.58 -16.24 11.04
C ASP A 6 -16.18 -17.39 11.86
N ARG A 7 -17.25 -17.98 11.32
CA ARG A 7 -17.90 -19.19 11.84
C ARG A 7 -18.11 -20.21 10.73
N ASN A 8 -17.30 -21.26 10.72
CA ASN A 8 -17.41 -22.35 9.75
C ASN A 8 -16.65 -23.61 10.20
N GLU A 9 -16.82 -24.70 9.45
CA GLU A 9 -16.17 -25.99 9.73
C GLU A 9 -14.65 -25.93 9.63
N ALA A 10 -14.09 -25.11 8.73
CA ALA A 10 -12.63 -24.96 8.62
C ALA A 10 -12.04 -24.31 9.89
N VAL A 11 -12.77 -23.41 10.56
CA VAL A 11 -12.38 -22.87 11.87
C VAL A 11 -12.30 -23.99 12.90
N ARG A 12 -13.31 -24.85 12.98
CA ARG A 12 -13.33 -25.97 13.92
C ARG A 12 -12.13 -26.90 13.69
N GLN A 13 -11.93 -27.33 12.44
CA GLN A 13 -10.81 -28.18 12.03
C GLN A 13 -9.46 -27.54 12.34
N TRP A 14 -9.31 -26.24 12.08
CA TRP A 14 -8.10 -25.50 12.41
C TRP A 14 -7.82 -25.49 13.91
N ARG A 15 -8.83 -25.23 14.75
CA ARG A 15 -8.66 -25.23 16.21
C ARG A 15 -8.26 -26.61 16.73
N ASP A 16 -8.81 -27.67 16.17
CA ASP A 16 -8.44 -29.05 16.54
C ASP A 16 -7.00 -29.35 16.18
N VAL A 17 -6.60 -29.12 14.92
CA VAL A 17 -5.22 -29.36 14.44
C VAL A 17 -4.21 -28.53 15.24
N MET A 18 -4.52 -27.27 15.52
CA MET A 18 -3.62 -26.39 16.28
C MET A 18 -3.45 -26.86 17.73
N ASN A 19 -4.54 -27.26 18.38
CA ASN A 19 -4.43 -27.81 19.73
C ASN A 19 -3.68 -29.15 19.74
N ASP A 20 -3.89 -30.01 18.76
CA ASP A 20 -3.22 -31.31 18.69
C ASP A 20 -1.72 -31.17 18.43
N ARG A 21 -1.32 -30.27 17.53
CA ARG A 21 0.09 -30.10 17.14
C ARG A 21 0.89 -29.18 18.06
N PHE A 22 0.24 -28.15 18.62
CA PHE A 22 0.95 -27.05 19.30
C PHE A 22 0.41 -26.75 20.71
N GLY A 23 -0.66 -27.43 21.13
CA GLY A 23 -1.41 -27.16 22.36
C GLY A 23 -0.56 -27.00 23.62
N PRO A 24 0.36 -27.93 23.96
CA PRO A 24 1.16 -27.83 25.19
C PRO A 24 2.03 -26.56 25.28
N LEU A 25 2.55 -26.09 24.14
CA LEU A 25 3.37 -24.88 24.10
C LEU A 25 2.50 -23.63 24.03
N TYR A 26 1.52 -23.59 23.13
CA TYR A 26 0.76 -22.38 22.85
C TYR A 26 -0.20 -22.05 23.99
N THR A 27 -0.75 -23.07 24.66
CA THR A 27 -1.54 -22.88 25.88
C THR A 27 -0.73 -22.20 26.98
N ARG A 28 0.54 -22.55 27.14
CA ARG A 28 1.40 -21.91 28.14
C ARG A 28 1.76 -20.47 27.78
N LEU A 29 1.92 -20.17 26.50
CA LEU A 29 2.33 -18.83 26.03
C LEU A 29 1.15 -17.86 25.92
N LEU A 30 0.00 -18.34 25.46
CA LEU A 30 -1.13 -17.51 25.03
C LEU A 30 -2.42 -17.84 25.79
N GLY A 31 -2.41 -18.91 26.60
CA GLY A 31 -3.58 -19.54 27.23
C GLY A 31 -4.36 -20.45 26.27
N GLU A 32 -5.32 -21.19 26.81
CA GLU A 32 -6.07 -22.24 26.11
C GLU A 32 -6.81 -21.73 24.86
N LEU A 33 -6.90 -22.60 23.84
CA LEU A 33 -7.73 -22.43 22.65
C LEU A 33 -8.94 -23.39 22.75
N PRO A 34 -10.15 -22.88 23.12
CA PRO A 34 -11.34 -23.72 23.25
C PRO A 34 -11.65 -24.53 21.98
N ARG A 35 -12.04 -25.80 22.09
CA ARG A 35 -12.41 -26.66 20.93
C ARG A 35 -13.93 -26.76 20.71
N ASP A 36 -14.73 -26.29 21.66
CA ASP A 36 -16.19 -26.34 21.68
C ASP A 36 -16.87 -25.22 20.85
N THR A 37 -16.11 -24.55 19.99
CA THR A 37 -16.60 -23.45 19.16
C THR A 37 -16.01 -23.51 17.75
N ASP A 38 -16.83 -23.13 16.77
CA ASP A 38 -16.45 -22.91 15.38
C ASP A 38 -16.22 -21.42 15.08
N LYS A 39 -16.18 -20.56 16.12
CA LYS A 39 -15.91 -19.13 15.96
C LYS A 39 -14.41 -18.84 16.05
N PHE A 40 -13.89 -18.08 15.09
CA PHE A 40 -12.52 -17.58 15.13
C PHE A 40 -12.51 -16.25 15.91
N GLY A 41 -12.04 -16.30 17.16
CA GLY A 41 -12.01 -15.15 18.05
C GLY A 41 -10.59 -14.62 18.29
N PRO A 42 -10.42 -13.58 19.12
CA PRO A 42 -9.11 -12.99 19.43
C PRO A 42 -8.07 -14.01 19.92
N ARG A 43 -8.51 -15.04 20.65
CA ARG A 43 -7.65 -16.14 21.10
C ARG A 43 -7.10 -16.97 19.93
N ALA A 44 -7.94 -17.26 18.95
CA ALA A 44 -7.54 -17.99 17.75
C ALA A 44 -6.57 -17.15 16.91
N ALA A 45 -6.86 -15.85 16.77
CA ALA A 45 -5.97 -14.93 16.07
C ALA A 45 -4.57 -14.87 16.71
N ALA A 46 -4.48 -14.82 18.04
CA ALA A 46 -3.19 -14.84 18.74
C ALA A 46 -2.40 -16.15 18.48
N TRP A 47 -3.08 -17.30 18.44
CA TRP A 47 -2.47 -18.59 18.11
C TRP A 47 -2.01 -18.64 16.64
N ALA A 48 -2.79 -18.07 15.71
CA ALA A 48 -2.39 -17.95 14.30
C ALA A 48 -1.15 -17.05 14.13
N SER A 49 -1.10 -15.89 14.81
CA SER A 49 0.08 -15.02 14.81
C SER A 49 1.33 -15.69 15.37
N GLU A 50 1.20 -16.58 16.36
CA GLU A 50 2.33 -17.34 16.92
C GLU A 50 2.79 -18.44 15.96
N TYR A 51 1.86 -19.14 15.31
CA TYR A 51 2.19 -20.08 14.23
C TYR A 51 2.97 -19.40 13.11
N GLN A 52 2.46 -18.27 12.62
CA GLN A 52 3.10 -17.48 11.58
C GLN A 52 4.53 -17.07 11.95
N ARG A 53 4.74 -16.55 13.18
CA ARG A 53 6.08 -16.23 13.71
C ARG A 53 7.02 -17.42 13.66
N ARG A 54 6.55 -18.62 14.02
CA ARG A 54 7.38 -19.83 14.06
C ARG A 54 7.65 -20.43 12.69
N THR A 55 6.77 -20.19 11.72
CA THR A 55 6.95 -20.60 10.33
C THR A 55 7.63 -19.54 9.47
N GLY A 56 8.10 -18.44 10.06
CA GLY A 56 8.77 -17.36 9.33
C GLY A 56 7.84 -16.52 8.45
N GLN A 57 6.53 -16.59 8.70
CA GLN A 57 5.51 -15.79 8.03
C GLN A 57 5.27 -14.47 8.77
N ILE A 58 4.64 -13.52 8.09
CA ILE A 58 4.18 -12.27 8.70
C ILE A 58 3.01 -12.59 9.67
N PRO A 59 3.09 -12.18 10.96
CA PRO A 59 2.09 -12.54 11.96
C PRO A 59 0.83 -11.68 11.88
N THR A 60 -0.01 -11.94 10.89
CA THR A 60 -1.29 -11.24 10.67
C THR A 60 -2.36 -11.63 11.69
N GLY A 61 -2.29 -12.85 12.25
CA GLY A 61 -3.35 -13.41 13.08
C GLY A 61 -4.56 -13.92 12.30
N GLU A 62 -4.48 -13.90 10.96
CA GLU A 62 -5.43 -14.53 10.05
C GLU A 62 -4.84 -15.85 9.55
N VAL A 63 -5.67 -16.84 9.26
CA VAL A 63 -5.20 -18.13 8.70
C VAL A 63 -5.39 -18.09 7.20
N SER A 64 -4.29 -18.05 6.46
CA SER A 64 -4.32 -18.07 4.99
C SER A 64 -4.83 -19.43 4.46
N ASP A 65 -5.22 -19.49 3.19
CA ASP A 65 -5.53 -20.78 2.56
C ASP A 65 -4.32 -21.71 2.50
N ASP A 66 -3.11 -21.14 2.50
CA ASP A 66 -1.86 -21.91 2.54
C ASP A 66 -1.57 -22.47 3.92
N ASP A 67 -1.83 -21.72 4.98
CA ASP A 67 -1.77 -22.24 6.35
C ASP A 67 -2.75 -23.39 6.53
N LEU A 68 -3.97 -23.27 6.01
CA LEU A 68 -4.94 -24.35 6.04
C LEU A 68 -4.41 -25.58 5.29
N ARG A 69 -3.92 -25.40 4.06
CA ARG A 69 -3.34 -26.50 3.28
C ARG A 69 -2.12 -27.15 3.94
N ALA A 70 -1.21 -26.35 4.52
CA ALA A 70 -0.05 -26.84 5.26
C ALA A 70 -0.45 -27.62 6.53
N LEU A 71 -1.59 -27.25 7.13
CA LEU A 71 -2.19 -27.95 8.25
C LEU A 71 -3.04 -29.16 7.82
N GLY A 72 -3.24 -29.39 6.52
CA GLY A 72 -4.05 -30.48 5.96
C GLY A 72 -5.55 -30.22 6.00
N ILE A 73 -5.94 -28.94 6.06
CA ILE A 73 -7.33 -28.47 6.17
C ILE A 73 -7.75 -27.89 4.82
N ALA A 74 -8.93 -28.29 4.35
CA ALA A 74 -9.48 -27.73 3.12
C ALA A 74 -9.90 -26.26 3.36
N PRO A 75 -9.47 -25.31 2.50
CA PRO A 75 -9.96 -23.93 2.55
C PRO A 75 -11.49 -23.84 2.51
N PRO A 76 -12.12 -22.86 3.18
CA PRO A 76 -13.54 -22.60 3.02
C PRO A 76 -13.90 -22.40 1.55
N ALA A 77 -15.03 -22.94 1.12
CA ALA A 77 -15.53 -22.68 -0.23
C ALA A 77 -15.73 -21.18 -0.44
N PRO A 78 -15.36 -20.63 -1.61
CA PRO A 78 -15.63 -19.24 -1.93
C PRO A 78 -17.12 -18.91 -1.74
N PRO A 79 -17.45 -17.69 -1.31
CA PRO A 79 -18.82 -17.25 -1.19
C PRO A 79 -19.51 -17.29 -2.56
N ALA A 80 -20.66 -17.95 -2.65
CA ALA A 80 -21.47 -17.90 -3.85
C ALA A 80 -21.91 -16.46 -4.15
N ASN A 81 -21.91 -16.08 -5.43
CA ASN A 81 -22.42 -14.79 -5.93
C ASN A 81 -21.66 -13.53 -5.48
N ARG A 82 -20.36 -13.62 -5.18
CA ARG A 82 -19.50 -12.44 -4.97
C ARG A 82 -18.31 -12.43 -5.93
N HIS A 83 -17.86 -11.23 -6.30
CA HIS A 83 -16.60 -11.03 -7.02
C HIS A 83 -15.41 -11.25 -6.10
N LEU A 84 -14.25 -11.62 -6.66
CA LEU A 84 -13.01 -11.69 -5.91
C LEU A 84 -12.45 -10.27 -5.72
N GLY A 85 -12.28 -9.84 -4.48
CA GLY A 85 -11.59 -8.60 -4.15
C GLY A 85 -10.17 -8.87 -3.68
N LEU A 86 -9.16 -8.39 -4.40
CA LEU A 86 -7.75 -8.43 -3.98
C LEU A 86 -7.33 -7.05 -3.46
N MET A 87 -7.10 -6.96 -2.15
CA MET A 87 -6.93 -5.72 -1.43
C MET A 87 -5.51 -5.58 -0.88
N PHE A 88 -4.88 -4.45 -1.15
CA PHE A 88 -3.51 -4.14 -0.77
C PHE A 88 -3.51 -2.88 0.11
N ARG A 89 -3.40 -3.10 1.41
CA ARG A 89 -3.38 -2.01 2.42
C ARG A 89 -2.13 -1.13 2.32
N GLY A 90 -2.20 0.09 2.84
CA GLY A 90 -1.03 0.97 2.94
C GLY A 90 -0.05 0.55 4.02
N THR A 91 1.14 1.14 4.02
CA THR A 91 2.19 0.86 5.02
C THR A 91 1.65 1.03 6.44
N GLY A 92 1.87 0.03 7.30
CA GLY A 92 1.37 0.03 8.67
C GLY A 92 -0.15 -0.12 8.79
N GLY A 93 -0.86 -0.36 7.70
CA GLY A 93 -2.29 -0.60 7.68
C GLY A 93 -2.65 -1.89 8.41
N ILE A 94 -3.79 -1.86 9.10
CA ILE A 94 -4.37 -3.01 9.80
C ILE A 94 -5.59 -3.47 8.99
N ILE A 95 -5.59 -4.74 8.60
CA ILE A 95 -6.73 -5.36 7.90
C ILE A 95 -8.00 -5.15 8.73
N GLY A 96 -9.07 -4.72 8.07
CA GLY A 96 -10.35 -4.37 8.70
C GLY A 96 -10.45 -2.92 9.17
N GLN A 97 -9.34 -2.17 9.23
CA GLN A 97 -9.32 -0.76 9.63
C GLN A 97 -8.80 0.16 8.51
N ASP A 98 -7.95 -0.35 7.64
CA ASP A 98 -7.40 0.40 6.52
C ASP A 98 -8.46 0.77 5.46
N TYR A 99 -8.12 1.69 4.55
CA TYR A 99 -9.07 2.18 3.56
C TYR A 99 -9.60 1.09 2.63
N VAL A 100 -8.78 0.14 2.16
CA VAL A 100 -9.25 -0.87 1.21
C VAL A 100 -10.20 -1.84 1.92
N SER A 101 -9.96 -2.15 3.20
CA SER A 101 -10.93 -2.88 4.03
C SER A 101 -12.22 -2.11 4.27
N ARG A 102 -12.16 -0.81 4.56
CA ARG A 102 -13.37 0.02 4.74
C ARG A 102 -14.21 0.09 3.47
N VAL A 103 -13.57 0.11 2.29
CA VAL A 103 -14.29 -0.01 1.00
C VAL A 103 -14.99 -1.35 0.93
N MET A 104 -14.27 -2.46 1.19
CA MET A 104 -14.83 -3.81 1.10
C MET A 104 -15.97 -4.07 2.08
N GLN A 105 -15.88 -3.57 3.31
CA GLN A 105 -16.97 -3.66 4.29
C GLN A 105 -18.25 -3.02 3.75
N ALA A 106 -18.14 -1.87 3.09
CA ALA A 106 -19.29 -1.18 2.51
C ALA A 106 -19.88 -1.89 1.27
N VAL A 107 -19.16 -2.84 0.66
CA VAL A 107 -19.63 -3.61 -0.51
C VAL A 107 -19.56 -5.13 -0.28
N ALA A 108 -19.54 -5.57 0.99
CA ALA A 108 -19.32 -6.97 1.36
C ALA A 108 -20.39 -7.92 0.80
N ASN A 109 -21.57 -7.38 0.45
CA ASN A 109 -22.65 -8.11 -0.22
C ASN A 109 -22.37 -8.41 -1.71
N LEU A 110 -21.37 -7.76 -2.32
CA LEU A 110 -21.02 -7.88 -3.74
C LEU A 110 -19.61 -8.45 -3.94
N VAL A 111 -18.69 -8.17 -3.03
CA VAL A 111 -17.26 -8.50 -3.17
C VAL A 111 -16.79 -9.28 -1.95
N GLU A 112 -16.04 -10.35 -2.21
CA GLU A 112 -15.27 -11.07 -1.20
C GLU A 112 -13.94 -10.33 -0.97
N GLU A 113 -13.65 -9.98 0.28
CA GLU A 113 -12.38 -9.34 0.64
C GLU A 113 -11.28 -10.37 0.86
N VAL A 114 -10.25 -10.38 0.01
CA VAL A 114 -9.05 -11.18 0.15
C VAL A 114 -7.81 -10.28 0.20
N HIS A 115 -6.97 -10.49 1.19
CA HIS A 115 -5.69 -9.79 1.34
C HIS A 115 -4.55 -10.74 1.01
N PRO A 116 -3.80 -10.50 -0.08
CA PRO A 116 -2.56 -11.22 -0.33
C PRO A 116 -1.56 -11.03 0.81
N GLU A 117 -0.62 -11.96 0.95
CA GLU A 117 0.49 -11.83 1.87
C GLU A 117 1.25 -10.53 1.59
N PHE A 118 1.18 -9.60 2.53
CA PHE A 118 1.83 -8.31 2.38
C PHE A 118 2.30 -7.82 3.74
N ALA A 119 3.59 -7.52 3.88
CA ALA A 119 4.12 -6.96 5.12
C ALA A 119 3.60 -5.54 5.37
N ALA A 120 3.36 -4.78 4.29
CA ALA A 120 3.02 -3.36 4.34
C ALA A 120 4.04 -2.56 5.18
N THR A 121 5.33 -2.76 4.90
CA THR A 121 6.47 -2.17 5.62
C THR A 121 7.30 -1.26 4.72
N MET A 122 8.17 -0.45 5.34
CA MET A 122 9.12 0.45 4.69
C MET A 122 10.54 0.23 5.24
N GLY A 123 11.02 -1.01 5.27
CA GLY A 123 12.42 -1.31 5.62
C GLY A 123 12.83 -0.93 7.04
N GLY A 124 11.88 -0.90 7.97
CA GLY A 124 12.09 -0.53 9.38
C GLY A 124 11.89 0.96 9.70
N LEU A 125 11.47 1.77 8.73
CA LEU A 125 10.95 3.11 9.01
C LEU A 125 9.57 3.01 9.70
N PRO A 126 9.36 3.69 10.85
CA PRO A 126 8.10 3.61 11.57
C PRO A 126 6.98 4.33 10.82
N VAL A 127 5.96 3.58 10.42
CA VAL A 127 4.76 4.08 9.76
C VAL A 127 3.57 3.26 10.24
N GLY A 128 2.60 3.90 10.90
CA GLY A 128 1.44 3.21 11.48
C GLY A 128 1.87 2.08 12.42
N ALA A 129 1.40 0.86 12.17
CA ALA A 129 1.77 -0.34 12.93
C ALA A 129 3.09 -1.01 12.47
N ALA A 130 3.75 -0.51 11.41
CA ALA A 130 5.03 -1.02 10.90
C ALA A 130 6.22 -0.19 11.45
N GLY A 131 7.45 -0.74 11.38
CA GLY A 131 8.66 -0.07 11.86
C GLY A 131 9.63 -0.94 12.67
N GLY A 132 9.54 -2.27 12.56
CA GLY A 132 10.49 -3.17 13.20
C GLY A 132 11.88 -3.08 12.56
N PRO A 133 12.99 -3.12 13.33
CA PRO A 133 14.34 -3.08 12.76
C PRO A 133 14.66 -4.20 11.77
N GLY A 134 13.91 -5.31 11.80
CA GLY A 134 14.00 -6.43 10.87
C GLY A 134 12.94 -6.42 9.76
N ASP A 135 12.15 -5.36 9.62
CA ASP A 135 11.14 -5.26 8.57
C ASP A 135 11.80 -5.23 7.19
N ILE A 136 11.23 -5.98 6.25
CA ILE A 136 11.68 -6.00 4.86
C ILE A 136 11.41 -4.66 4.16
N SER A 137 12.17 -4.38 3.09
CA SER A 137 11.96 -3.20 2.25
C SER A 137 10.56 -3.18 1.64
N MET A 138 10.06 -1.99 1.30
CA MET A 138 8.77 -1.86 0.63
C MET A 138 8.78 -2.60 -0.71
N ALA A 139 9.86 -2.46 -1.48
CA ALA A 139 10.01 -3.17 -2.75
C ALA A 139 9.84 -4.68 -2.58
N LYS A 140 10.49 -5.27 -1.56
CA LYS A 140 10.36 -6.69 -1.30
C LYS A 140 8.95 -7.09 -0.85
N ALA A 141 8.33 -6.27 -0.01
CA ALA A 141 6.96 -6.50 0.44
C ALA A 141 5.97 -6.47 -0.75
N VAL A 142 6.15 -5.55 -1.70
CA VAL A 142 5.34 -5.44 -2.93
C VAL A 142 5.52 -6.68 -3.81
N GLU A 143 6.75 -7.17 -4.01
CA GLU A 143 7.01 -8.40 -4.77
C GLU A 143 6.24 -9.60 -4.20
N ILE A 144 6.30 -9.80 -2.88
CA ILE A 144 5.60 -10.89 -2.19
C ILE A 144 4.10 -10.76 -2.40
N ALA A 145 3.54 -9.56 -2.20
CA ALA A 145 2.11 -9.31 -2.37
C ALA A 145 1.62 -9.58 -3.79
N VAL A 146 2.38 -9.17 -4.81
CA VAL A 146 2.04 -9.43 -6.21
C VAL A 146 2.14 -10.92 -6.54
N ALA A 147 3.16 -11.61 -6.05
CA ALA A 147 3.30 -13.05 -6.26
C ALA A 147 2.14 -13.84 -5.63
N ASP A 148 1.77 -13.50 -4.39
CA ASP A 148 0.69 -14.15 -3.69
C ASP A 148 -0.69 -13.84 -4.31
N ALA A 149 -0.91 -12.60 -4.75
CA ALA A 149 -2.12 -12.22 -5.47
C ALA A 149 -2.31 -13.02 -6.77
N LYS A 150 -1.23 -13.23 -7.54
CA LYS A 150 -1.25 -14.09 -8.75
C LYS A 150 -1.65 -15.52 -8.40
N ARG A 151 -1.05 -16.08 -7.36
CA ARG A 151 -1.35 -17.44 -6.90
C ARG A 151 -2.80 -17.58 -6.47
N ILE A 152 -3.31 -16.68 -5.62
CA ILE A 152 -4.72 -16.65 -5.21
C ILE A 152 -5.63 -16.56 -6.44
N PHE A 153 -5.35 -15.64 -7.36
CA PHE A 153 -6.16 -15.51 -8.57
C PHE A 153 -6.16 -16.79 -9.40
N LEU A 154 -5.00 -17.40 -9.64
CA LEU A 154 -4.90 -18.63 -10.44
C LEU A 154 -5.67 -19.79 -9.78
N ASP A 155 -5.60 -19.94 -8.46
CA ASP A 155 -6.40 -20.91 -7.71
C ASP A 155 -7.90 -20.68 -7.95
N ARG A 156 -8.37 -19.42 -7.86
CA ARG A 156 -9.77 -19.07 -8.08
C ARG A 156 -10.20 -19.19 -9.53
N HIS A 157 -9.34 -18.84 -10.47
CA HIS A 157 -9.58 -18.95 -11.90
C HIS A 157 -9.67 -20.40 -12.35
N ASN A 158 -8.85 -21.31 -11.79
CA ASN A 158 -8.93 -22.74 -12.06
C ASN A 158 -10.28 -23.33 -11.62
N ALA A 159 -10.84 -22.83 -10.52
CA ALA A 159 -12.18 -23.23 -10.06
C ALA A 159 -13.29 -22.55 -10.87
N ASN A 160 -13.10 -21.29 -11.29
CA ASN A 160 -14.07 -20.51 -12.04
C ASN A 160 -13.36 -19.58 -13.05
N PRO A 161 -13.21 -20.00 -14.31
CA PRO A 161 -12.50 -19.21 -15.32
C PRO A 161 -13.15 -17.85 -15.62
N LYS A 162 -14.43 -17.66 -15.25
CA LYS A 162 -15.18 -16.42 -15.46
C LYS A 162 -15.20 -15.51 -14.23
N ILE A 163 -14.45 -15.84 -13.17
CA ILE A 163 -14.41 -15.04 -11.96
C ILE A 163 -13.96 -13.60 -12.28
N LYS A 164 -14.69 -12.63 -11.73
CA LYS A 164 -14.41 -11.20 -11.92
C LYS A 164 -13.66 -10.67 -10.71
N VAL A 165 -12.67 -9.82 -10.96
CA VAL A 165 -11.72 -9.34 -9.95
C VAL A 165 -11.86 -7.84 -9.76
N VAL A 166 -12.03 -7.44 -8.50
CA VAL A 166 -11.91 -6.07 -8.01
C VAL A 166 -10.53 -5.91 -7.36
N ILE A 167 -9.79 -4.87 -7.72
CA ILE A 167 -8.46 -4.63 -7.16
C ILE A 167 -8.47 -3.30 -6.40
N GLY A 168 -8.02 -3.30 -5.14
CA GLY A 168 -7.97 -2.10 -4.31
C GLY A 168 -6.57 -1.89 -3.75
N GLY A 169 -6.05 -0.66 -3.82
CA GLY A 169 -4.74 -0.32 -3.26
C GLY A 169 -4.72 1.01 -2.53
N TYR A 170 -3.96 1.09 -1.44
CA TYR A 170 -3.70 2.36 -0.73
C TYR A 170 -2.19 2.54 -0.54
N SER A 171 -1.65 3.72 -0.86
CA SER A 171 -0.23 4.05 -0.62
C SER A 171 0.73 3.00 -1.20
N ALA A 172 1.63 2.41 -0.41
CA ALA A 172 2.48 1.30 -0.83
C ALA A 172 1.69 0.11 -1.43
N GLY A 173 0.49 -0.16 -0.92
CA GLY A 173 -0.41 -1.18 -1.47
C GLY A 173 -0.94 -0.82 -2.86
N ALA A 174 -1.03 0.46 -3.22
CA ALA A 174 -1.37 0.86 -4.59
C ALA A 174 -0.30 0.44 -5.60
N VAL A 175 0.98 0.40 -5.20
CA VAL A 175 2.07 -0.14 -6.05
C VAL A 175 1.88 -1.64 -6.30
N ALA A 176 1.55 -2.41 -5.26
CA ALA A 176 1.25 -3.84 -5.41
C ALA A 176 -0.03 -4.07 -6.24
N ALA A 177 -1.07 -3.28 -6.01
CA ALA A 177 -2.30 -3.32 -6.79
C ALA A 177 -2.04 -3.02 -8.28
N ALA A 178 -1.21 -2.02 -8.59
CA ALA A 178 -0.81 -1.71 -9.95
C ALA A 178 -0.01 -2.86 -10.59
N GLY A 179 0.94 -3.45 -9.87
CA GLY A 179 1.71 -4.61 -10.34
C GLY A 179 0.84 -5.83 -10.64
N PHE A 180 -0.11 -6.15 -9.76
CA PHE A 180 -1.06 -7.24 -10.01
C PHE A 180 -2.04 -6.90 -11.14
N ARG A 181 -2.57 -5.66 -11.20
CA ARG A 181 -3.46 -5.20 -12.27
C ARG A 181 -2.79 -5.27 -13.63
N ALA A 182 -1.52 -4.88 -13.74
CA ALA A 182 -0.73 -4.98 -14.97
C ALA A 182 -0.69 -6.42 -15.49
N TRP A 183 -0.35 -7.35 -14.60
CA TRP A 183 -0.34 -8.78 -14.92
C TRP A 183 -1.74 -9.30 -15.30
N LEU A 184 -2.78 -8.95 -14.54
CA LEU A 184 -4.14 -9.43 -14.82
C LEU A 184 -4.62 -8.94 -16.20
N LEU A 185 -4.36 -7.68 -16.55
CA LEU A 185 -4.73 -7.12 -17.85
C LEU A 185 -3.96 -7.76 -19.02
N GLU A 186 -2.72 -8.17 -18.80
CA GLU A 186 -1.90 -8.83 -19.82
C GLU A 186 -2.36 -10.28 -20.08
N PHE A 187 -2.59 -11.05 -19.02
CA PHE A 187 -2.80 -12.50 -19.14
C PHE A 187 -4.29 -12.91 -19.05
N PHE A 188 -5.12 -12.12 -18.38
CA PHE A 188 -6.52 -12.43 -18.08
C PHE A 188 -7.43 -11.18 -18.16
N PRO A 189 -7.40 -10.41 -19.26
CA PRO A 189 -8.09 -9.11 -19.36
C PRO A 189 -9.60 -9.21 -19.10
N ASP A 190 -10.21 -10.34 -19.48
CA ASP A 190 -11.64 -10.60 -19.28
C ASP A 190 -12.00 -10.79 -17.80
N ASN A 191 -11.06 -11.13 -16.93
CA ASN A 191 -11.32 -11.30 -15.50
C ASN A 191 -11.28 -9.97 -14.74
N TYR A 192 -10.71 -8.90 -15.33
CA TYR A 192 -10.67 -7.58 -14.71
C TYR A 192 -12.05 -6.90 -14.76
N LEU A 193 -12.59 -6.56 -13.57
CA LEU A 193 -13.86 -5.85 -13.45
C LEU A 193 -13.66 -4.36 -13.24
N CYS A 194 -13.04 -3.99 -12.12
CA CYS A 194 -12.73 -2.61 -11.78
C CYS A 194 -11.60 -2.56 -10.75
N SER A 195 -11.07 -1.36 -10.54
CA SER A 195 -10.12 -1.12 -9.46
C SER A 195 -10.15 0.31 -8.97
N PHE A 196 -9.54 0.54 -7.81
CA PHE A 196 -9.34 1.85 -7.24
C PHE A 196 -7.98 1.92 -6.56
N SER A 197 -7.38 3.11 -6.56
CA SER A 197 -6.17 3.37 -5.79
C SER A 197 -6.30 4.67 -5.02
N ILE A 198 -5.85 4.68 -3.77
CA ILE A 198 -5.86 5.84 -2.89
C ILE A 198 -4.41 6.25 -2.62
N GLY A 199 -4.07 7.52 -2.90
CA GLY A 199 -2.71 8.05 -2.71
C GLY A 199 -1.65 7.22 -3.43
N ASP A 200 -1.86 6.99 -4.73
CA ASP A 200 -1.15 6.00 -5.53
C ASP A 200 0.21 6.49 -6.05
N PRO A 201 1.34 5.93 -5.56
CA PRO A 201 2.67 6.29 -6.08
C PRO A 201 2.84 6.03 -7.57
N THR A 202 2.08 5.10 -8.16
CA THR A 202 2.18 4.73 -9.57
C THR A 202 1.22 5.48 -10.48
N ARG A 203 0.48 6.47 -9.96
CA ARG A 203 -0.52 7.21 -10.73
C ARG A 203 0.12 7.88 -11.97
N PRO A 204 -0.36 7.59 -13.19
CA PRO A 204 0.12 8.29 -14.38
C PRO A 204 -0.35 9.75 -14.36
N TYR A 205 0.39 10.64 -15.02
CA TYR A 205 -0.10 11.98 -15.31
C TYR A 205 -1.44 11.90 -16.05
N GLY A 206 -2.42 12.71 -15.65
CA GLY A 206 -3.80 12.62 -16.16
C GLY A 206 -4.69 11.56 -15.48
N GLY A 207 -4.12 10.63 -14.71
CA GLY A 207 -4.90 9.67 -13.93
C GLY A 207 -5.74 10.40 -12.87
N SER A 208 -7.06 10.19 -12.91
CA SER A 208 -8.03 10.81 -12.01
C SER A 208 -9.27 9.93 -11.84
N TYR A 209 -10.13 10.26 -10.89
CA TYR A 209 -11.45 9.65 -10.78
C TYR A 209 -12.40 10.21 -11.86
N TYR A 210 -13.53 9.54 -12.09
CA TYR A 210 -14.50 9.99 -13.10
C TYR A 210 -15.04 11.39 -12.76
N GLY A 211 -15.00 12.31 -13.72
CA GLY A 211 -15.38 13.71 -13.48
C GLY A 211 -14.44 14.48 -12.53
N GLY A 212 -13.29 13.89 -12.16
CA GLY A 212 -12.26 14.52 -11.36
C GLY A 212 -11.34 15.42 -12.18
N PRO A 213 -10.58 16.31 -11.51
CA PRO A 213 -9.63 17.18 -12.18
C PRO A 213 -8.42 16.40 -12.67
N ILE A 214 -7.79 16.88 -13.75
CA ILE A 214 -6.40 16.51 -14.05
C ILE A 214 -5.53 17.25 -13.05
N LEU A 215 -4.85 16.50 -12.18
CA LEU A 215 -3.90 17.08 -11.24
C LEU A 215 -2.67 17.60 -11.96
N ALA A 216 -1.98 18.57 -11.35
CA ALA A 216 -0.81 19.23 -11.94
C ALA A 216 0.41 18.29 -12.13
N GLY A 217 0.37 17.09 -11.57
CA GLY A 217 1.49 16.18 -11.45
C GLY A 217 1.13 14.71 -11.62
N GLN A 218 2.02 13.85 -11.16
CA GLN A 218 1.95 12.39 -11.26
C GLN A 218 2.35 11.71 -9.95
N GLY A 219 2.20 10.39 -9.84
CA GLY A 219 2.70 9.64 -8.69
C GLY A 219 4.23 9.65 -8.61
N ILE A 220 4.75 9.52 -7.39
CA ILE A 220 6.19 9.60 -7.05
C ILE A 220 7.01 8.35 -7.40
N SER A 221 6.38 7.24 -7.79
CA SER A 221 7.11 6.07 -8.25
C SER A 221 7.70 6.36 -9.63
N SER A 222 8.95 5.96 -9.88
CA SER A 222 9.53 6.07 -11.23
C SER A 222 8.74 5.25 -12.26
N TRP A 223 8.14 4.15 -11.82
CA TRP A 223 7.20 3.35 -12.59
C TRP A 223 5.75 3.83 -12.39
N ARG A 224 5.10 4.25 -13.48
CA ARG A 224 3.66 4.60 -13.52
C ARG A 224 2.88 3.61 -14.35
N PHE A 225 1.62 3.40 -13.97
CA PHE A 225 0.81 2.39 -14.62
C PHE A 225 -0.67 2.77 -14.79
N GLY A 226 -1.20 2.44 -15.97
CA GLY A 226 -2.62 2.46 -16.28
C GLY A 226 -3.01 3.41 -17.40
N ASP A 227 -4.04 3.03 -18.15
CA ASP A 227 -4.66 3.86 -19.18
C ASP A 227 -5.63 4.85 -18.54
N THR A 228 -5.33 6.16 -18.62
CA THR A 228 -6.15 7.23 -18.06
C THR A 228 -7.54 7.34 -18.70
N GLY A 229 -7.77 6.69 -19.86
CA GLY A 229 -9.08 6.57 -20.49
C GLY A 229 -9.92 5.40 -19.96
N ASP A 230 -9.34 4.46 -19.20
CA ASP A 230 -10.05 3.30 -18.66
C ASP A 230 -10.75 3.65 -17.34
N TYR A 231 -12.01 4.07 -17.44
CA TYR A 231 -12.88 4.38 -16.31
C TYR A 231 -13.19 3.20 -15.38
N ARG A 232 -12.72 1.98 -15.66
CA ARG A 232 -12.77 0.88 -14.67
C ARG A 232 -11.81 1.11 -13.51
N HIS A 233 -10.78 1.92 -13.69
CA HIS A 233 -9.88 2.31 -12.60
C HIS A 233 -10.19 3.72 -12.08
N CYS A 234 -10.22 3.87 -10.76
CA CYS A 234 -10.47 5.13 -10.09
C CYS A 234 -9.23 5.59 -9.30
N TRP A 235 -8.52 6.59 -9.81
CA TRP A 235 -7.38 7.21 -9.11
C TRP A 235 -7.88 8.26 -8.11
N LEU A 236 -7.75 7.97 -6.81
CA LEU A 236 -8.19 8.82 -5.72
C LEU A 236 -6.97 9.46 -5.07
N THR A 237 -6.59 10.64 -5.56
CA THR A 237 -5.43 11.38 -5.08
C THR A 237 -5.83 12.80 -4.71
N GLU A 238 -5.42 13.21 -3.51
CA GLU A 238 -5.60 14.57 -3.05
C GLU A 238 -4.50 15.47 -3.62
N PRO A 239 -4.80 16.69 -4.09
CA PRO A 239 -3.79 17.51 -4.78
C PRO A 239 -2.49 17.78 -4.00
N GLY A 240 -2.56 17.83 -2.67
CA GLY A 240 -1.43 17.99 -1.75
C GLY A 240 -0.81 16.68 -1.28
N ASP A 241 -1.33 15.52 -1.70
CA ASP A 241 -0.66 14.24 -1.45
C ASP A 241 0.58 14.12 -2.32
N MET A 242 1.74 14.26 -1.68
CA MET A 242 3.03 14.16 -2.34
C MET A 242 3.24 12.79 -2.98
N TYR A 243 2.77 11.70 -2.38
CA TYR A 243 3.01 10.36 -2.93
C TYR A 243 2.25 10.13 -4.23
N GLY A 244 1.02 10.65 -4.34
CA GLY A 244 0.22 10.57 -5.56
C GLY A 244 0.37 11.75 -6.54
N ASN A 245 0.99 12.87 -6.16
CA ASN A 245 0.99 14.10 -6.96
C ASN A 245 2.26 14.96 -6.80
N ILE A 246 3.39 14.47 -7.28
CA ILE A 246 4.61 15.27 -7.47
C ILE A 246 4.57 16.07 -8.79
N PRO A 247 5.29 17.21 -8.90
CA PRO A 247 5.43 17.93 -10.15
C PRO A 247 6.05 17.10 -11.28
N LEU A 248 5.87 17.55 -12.51
CA LEU A 248 6.58 17.02 -13.67
C LEU A 248 7.99 17.62 -13.77
N GLY A 249 8.81 17.10 -14.69
CA GLY A 249 10.15 17.60 -14.96
C GLY A 249 11.15 17.29 -13.84
N VAL A 250 12.26 18.03 -13.80
CA VAL A 250 13.42 17.69 -12.95
C VAL A 250 13.09 17.65 -11.45
N VAL A 251 12.15 18.49 -10.99
CA VAL A 251 11.67 18.44 -9.60
C VAL A 251 11.06 17.08 -9.29
N GLY A 252 10.20 16.57 -10.18
CA GLY A 252 9.60 15.26 -10.06
C GLY A 252 10.63 14.14 -10.14
N ASP A 253 11.56 14.22 -11.09
CA ASP A 253 12.61 13.21 -11.26
C ASP A 253 13.48 13.06 -9.98
N ILE A 254 13.79 14.17 -9.29
CA ILE A 254 14.50 14.13 -8.01
C ILE A 254 13.68 13.41 -6.94
N MET A 255 12.37 13.68 -6.88
CA MET A 255 11.47 13.09 -5.90
C MET A 255 11.25 11.60 -6.16
N ASP A 256 11.14 11.19 -7.42
CA ASP A 256 11.09 9.79 -7.85
C ASP A 256 12.33 9.02 -7.41
N ASP A 257 13.52 9.53 -7.75
CA ASP A 257 14.79 8.89 -7.40
C ASP A 257 14.89 8.71 -5.89
N CYS A 258 14.49 9.73 -5.11
CA CYS A 258 14.46 9.65 -3.65
C CYS A 258 13.49 8.58 -3.14
N PHE A 259 12.30 8.49 -3.71
CA PHE A 259 11.31 7.50 -3.33
C PHE A 259 11.79 6.07 -3.63
N ASP A 260 12.31 5.82 -4.83
CA ASP A 260 12.83 4.50 -5.21
C ASP A 260 13.99 4.06 -4.31
N MET A 261 14.90 4.99 -3.98
CA MET A 261 15.98 4.72 -3.04
C MET A 261 15.47 4.34 -1.65
N VAL A 262 14.50 5.09 -1.12
CA VAL A 262 13.94 4.85 0.23
C VAL A 262 13.13 3.55 0.26
N THR A 263 12.39 3.23 -0.79
CA THR A 263 11.54 2.02 -0.83
C THR A 263 12.33 0.74 -1.05
N ALA A 264 13.52 0.83 -1.64
CA ALA A 264 14.48 -0.26 -1.73
C ALA A 264 15.28 -0.50 -0.43
N PHE A 265 15.27 0.46 0.50
CA PHE A 265 16.05 0.41 1.73
C PHE A 265 15.51 -0.60 2.76
N GLN A 266 16.42 -1.22 3.51
CA GLN A 266 16.12 -2.09 4.64
C GLN A 266 17.16 -1.88 5.75
N LEU A 267 16.73 -1.47 6.95
CA LEU A 267 17.63 -1.16 8.09
C LEU A 267 18.50 -2.35 8.53
N SER A 268 18.02 -3.58 8.33
CA SER A 268 18.75 -4.78 8.70
C SER A 268 19.82 -5.24 7.70
N ASP A 269 19.96 -4.57 6.53
CA ASP A 269 21.05 -4.82 5.58
C ASP A 269 21.82 -3.52 5.24
N PRO A 270 22.67 -3.04 6.17
CA PRO A 270 23.40 -1.78 5.99
C PRO A 270 24.36 -1.77 4.80
N LEU A 271 24.89 -2.93 4.40
CA LEU A 271 25.89 -3.06 3.33
C LEU A 271 25.22 -3.13 1.95
N GLY A 272 24.10 -3.85 1.80
CA GLY A 272 23.26 -3.81 0.61
C GLY A 272 22.59 -2.44 0.42
N ALA A 273 22.15 -1.81 1.51
CA ALA A 273 21.62 -0.45 1.51
C ALA A 273 22.65 0.60 1.08
N ALA A 274 23.89 0.52 1.57
CA ALA A 274 24.98 1.37 1.11
C ALA A 274 25.26 1.15 -0.38
N GLY A 275 25.25 -0.11 -0.86
CA GLY A 275 25.46 -0.44 -2.28
C GLY A 275 24.36 0.03 -3.24
N ALA A 276 23.11 0.20 -2.78
CA ALA A 276 22.01 0.73 -3.58
C ALA A 276 21.97 2.26 -3.64
N ILE A 277 22.38 2.91 -2.54
CA ILE A 277 22.34 4.37 -2.39
C ILE A 277 23.62 5.04 -2.97
N LEU A 278 24.81 4.46 -2.74
CA LEU A 278 26.09 5.06 -3.15
C LEU A 278 26.25 5.30 -4.67
N PRO A 279 25.79 4.42 -5.58
CA PRO A 279 25.91 4.66 -7.03
C PRO A 279 24.92 5.72 -7.55
N LYS A 280 23.83 5.96 -6.81
CA LYS A 280 22.71 6.85 -7.19
C LYS A 280 22.86 8.26 -6.62
N ILE A 281 23.61 8.43 -5.52
CA ILE A 281 23.99 9.75 -4.98
C ILE A 281 24.67 10.62 -6.05
N PRO A 282 25.67 10.15 -6.83
CA PRO A 282 26.22 10.91 -7.94
C PRO A 282 25.22 11.15 -9.08
N GLU A 283 24.20 10.31 -9.28
CA GLU A 283 23.18 10.46 -10.31
C GLU A 283 22.15 11.54 -9.94
N VAL A 284 21.67 11.56 -8.69
CA VAL A 284 20.84 12.65 -8.13
C VAL A 284 21.66 13.95 -8.01
N ALA A 285 22.91 13.85 -7.57
CA ALA A 285 23.83 14.98 -7.48
C ALA A 285 24.34 15.47 -8.85
N SER A 286 24.29 14.64 -9.90
CA SER A 286 24.61 15.05 -11.27
C SER A 286 23.39 15.56 -12.04
N LYS A 287 22.17 15.10 -11.74
CA LYS A 287 20.95 15.81 -12.16
C LYS A 287 20.87 17.21 -11.52
N ALA A 288 21.43 17.37 -10.32
CA ALA A 288 21.62 18.65 -9.63
C ALA A 288 22.96 19.37 -9.96
N LEU A 289 23.86 18.73 -10.72
CA LEU A 289 25.29 18.99 -10.99
C LEU A 289 25.97 20.18 -10.27
N GLY A 290 26.94 19.83 -9.40
CA GLY A 290 28.28 20.44 -9.44
C GLY A 290 28.57 21.73 -8.65
N ILE A 291 27.86 22.03 -7.56
CA ILE A 291 28.09 23.27 -6.79
C ILE A 291 28.04 22.99 -5.28
N GLU A 292 28.86 23.72 -4.50
CA GLU A 292 28.76 23.75 -3.04
C GLU A 292 27.34 24.11 -2.60
N LEU A 293 26.68 23.20 -1.90
CA LEU A 293 25.31 23.39 -1.44
C LEU A 293 25.26 24.42 -0.30
N PRO A 294 24.39 25.45 -0.38
CA PRO A 294 24.19 26.40 0.72
C PRO A 294 23.87 25.69 2.04
N ALA A 295 24.24 26.29 3.18
CA ALA A 295 24.12 25.69 4.52
C ALA A 295 22.71 25.14 4.86
N VAL A 296 21.66 25.65 4.22
CA VAL A 296 20.29 25.14 4.37
C VAL A 296 20.14 23.68 3.92
N PHE A 297 20.88 23.24 2.89
CA PHE A 297 20.92 21.84 2.49
C PHE A 297 21.71 20.98 3.47
N SER A 298 22.73 21.54 4.14
CA SER A 298 23.42 20.84 5.23
C SER A 298 22.50 20.55 6.41
N ALA A 299 21.50 21.41 6.67
CA ALA A 299 20.50 21.15 7.70
C ALA A 299 19.55 20.01 7.30
N LEU A 300 19.22 19.88 6.01
CA LEU A 300 18.43 18.77 5.48
C LEU A 300 19.20 17.44 5.52
N THR A 301 20.49 17.45 5.16
CA THR A 301 21.33 16.24 5.25
C THR A 301 21.56 15.80 6.71
N GLY A 302 21.53 16.74 7.66
CA GLY A 302 21.54 16.45 9.10
C GLY A 302 20.25 15.83 9.65
N GLY A 303 19.23 15.60 8.80
CA GLY A 303 17.96 14.98 9.17
C GLY A 303 17.17 15.80 10.21
N PRO A 304 16.30 15.15 11.02
CA PRO A 304 15.48 15.83 12.02
C PRO A 304 16.29 16.70 13.00
N ALA A 305 17.50 16.27 13.36
CA ALA A 305 18.38 17.02 14.26
C ALA A 305 18.92 18.31 13.60
N GLY A 306 19.33 18.23 12.32
CA GLY A 306 19.77 19.40 11.56
C GLY A 306 18.64 20.41 11.33
N ILE A 307 17.43 19.93 11.03
CA ILE A 307 16.24 20.78 10.87
C ILE A 307 15.82 21.41 12.21
N ALA A 308 15.91 20.69 13.33
CA ALA A 308 15.60 21.23 14.66
C ALA A 308 16.62 22.30 15.08
N ALA A 309 17.90 22.13 14.76
CA ALA A 309 18.94 23.09 15.08
C ALA A 309 18.78 24.41 14.33
N LEU A 310 18.33 24.37 13.06
CA LEU A 310 18.11 25.56 12.24
C LEU A 310 16.70 26.16 12.42
N GLY A 311 15.72 25.33 12.75
CA GLY A 311 14.30 25.68 12.82
C GLY A 311 13.59 25.60 11.45
N VAL A 312 12.40 24.97 11.43
CA VAL A 312 11.59 24.79 10.20
C VAL A 312 11.34 26.09 9.43
N PRO A 313 10.97 27.23 10.06
CA PRO A 313 10.76 28.48 9.33
C PRO A 313 12.01 28.99 8.61
N LEU A 314 13.20 28.80 9.21
CA LEU A 314 14.46 29.26 8.64
C LEU A 314 14.92 28.33 7.50
N VAL A 315 14.73 27.01 7.63
CA VAL A 315 14.97 26.06 6.54
C VAL A 315 14.06 26.38 5.35
N MET A 316 12.75 26.57 5.61
CA MET A 316 11.78 26.90 4.58
C MET A 316 12.08 28.23 3.88
N GLY A 317 12.42 29.28 4.64
CA GLY A 317 12.80 30.58 4.07
C GLY A 317 14.09 30.52 3.25
N GLY A 318 15.09 29.76 3.70
CA GLY A 318 16.34 29.55 2.98
C GLY A 318 16.16 28.82 1.65
N LEU A 319 15.34 27.77 1.62
CA LEU A 319 15.00 27.06 0.39
C LEU A 319 14.17 27.94 -0.56
N GLN A 320 13.22 28.73 -0.04
CA GLN A 320 12.44 29.66 -0.84
C GLN A 320 13.31 30.74 -1.50
N GLY A 321 14.37 31.19 -0.84
CA GLY A 321 15.34 32.12 -1.41
C GLY A 321 16.14 31.57 -2.60
N LEU A 322 16.16 30.24 -2.78
CA LEU A 322 16.78 29.58 -3.93
C LEU A 322 15.82 29.37 -5.10
N LEU A 323 14.53 29.63 -4.89
CA LEU A 323 13.54 29.57 -5.96
C LEU A 323 13.65 30.84 -6.81
N GLY A 324 13.87 30.64 -8.11
CA GLY A 324 13.59 31.69 -9.09
C GLY A 324 12.08 31.88 -9.28
N TRP A 325 11.70 32.89 -10.06
CA TRP A 325 10.32 33.06 -10.52
C TRP A 325 10.06 32.14 -11.72
N GLY A 326 9.07 31.25 -11.67
CA GLY A 326 8.74 30.39 -12.81
C GLY A 326 7.82 29.21 -12.52
N ASP A 327 7.52 28.46 -13.58
CA ASP A 327 6.74 27.22 -13.56
C ASP A 327 7.57 26.09 -12.91
N VAL A 328 7.01 25.46 -11.86
CA VAL A 328 7.66 24.37 -11.12
C VAL A 328 8.09 23.22 -12.01
N ASN A 329 7.35 22.95 -13.10
CA ASN A 329 7.64 21.87 -14.03
C ASN A 329 8.84 22.16 -14.95
N LYS A 330 9.39 23.37 -14.90
CA LYS A 330 10.50 23.85 -15.74
C LYS A 330 11.76 24.18 -14.95
N LEU A 331 11.74 24.02 -13.63
CA LEU A 331 12.91 24.27 -12.78
C LEU A 331 14.00 23.22 -13.04
N THR A 332 15.26 23.64 -12.93
CA THR A 332 16.44 22.77 -13.06
C THR A 332 17.50 23.13 -11.99
N GLY A 333 18.53 22.30 -11.85
CA GLY A 333 19.67 22.57 -10.97
C GLY A 333 19.28 22.79 -9.49
N PRO A 334 19.95 23.70 -8.76
CA PRO A 334 19.68 23.95 -7.35
C PRO A 334 18.23 24.38 -7.04
N ALA A 335 17.58 25.10 -7.96
CA ALA A 335 16.19 25.52 -7.79
C ALA A 335 15.22 24.33 -7.81
N ALA A 336 15.49 23.32 -8.65
CA ALA A 336 14.69 22.09 -8.66
C ALA A 336 14.85 21.29 -7.36
N ALA A 337 16.09 21.15 -6.87
CA ALA A 337 16.36 20.46 -5.60
C ALA A 337 15.74 21.19 -4.39
N ALA A 338 15.82 22.52 -4.36
CA ALA A 338 15.19 23.33 -3.30
C ALA A 338 13.66 23.16 -3.32
N GLN A 339 13.05 23.15 -4.50
CA GLN A 339 11.62 22.95 -4.65
C GLN A 339 11.17 21.55 -4.23
N ALA A 340 11.90 20.49 -4.61
CA ALA A 340 11.63 19.13 -4.16
C ALA A 340 11.65 19.03 -2.62
N ALA A 341 12.66 19.63 -1.97
CA ALA A 341 12.77 19.68 -0.53
C ALA A 341 11.63 20.47 0.14
N ILE A 342 11.20 21.59 -0.45
CA ILE A 342 10.05 22.38 0.04
C ILE A 342 8.77 21.56 -0.01
N ILE A 343 8.53 20.81 -1.10
CA ILE A 343 7.35 19.96 -1.23
C ILE A 343 7.34 18.88 -0.15
N ALA A 344 8.47 18.18 0.02
CA ALA A 344 8.62 17.16 1.06
C ALA A 344 8.42 17.72 2.47
N LEU A 345 9.05 18.86 2.79
CA LEU A 345 8.89 19.53 4.08
C LEU A 345 7.44 19.94 4.34
N ARG A 346 6.76 20.57 3.38
CA ARG A 346 5.35 20.95 3.51
C ARG A 346 4.46 19.75 3.76
N PHE A 347 4.74 18.65 3.06
CA PHE A 347 3.98 17.42 3.21
C PHE A 347 4.14 16.79 4.61
N VAL A 348 5.38 16.63 5.09
CA VAL A 348 5.63 16.02 6.41
C VAL A 348 5.28 16.95 7.58
N THR A 349 5.27 18.27 7.36
CA THR A 349 4.89 19.27 8.37
C THR A 349 3.43 19.72 8.28
N ALA A 350 2.62 19.12 7.41
CA ALA A 350 1.18 19.29 7.43
C ALA A 350 0.61 18.96 8.83
N ASN A 351 -0.59 19.45 9.15
CA ASN A 351 -1.22 19.16 10.43
C ASN A 351 -2.57 18.45 10.25
N PRO A 352 -2.70 17.17 10.65
CA PRO A 352 -1.63 16.28 11.14
C PRO A 352 -0.54 16.01 10.08
N PRO A 353 0.66 15.52 10.47
CA PRO A 353 1.73 15.18 9.52
C PRO A 353 1.22 14.34 8.37
N THR A 354 1.57 14.69 7.13
CA THR A 354 1.11 14.01 5.90
C THR A 354 -0.41 14.00 5.71
N ALA A 355 -1.16 14.92 6.34
CA ALA A 355 -2.62 15.01 6.30
C ALA A 355 -3.29 14.77 4.92
N PRO A 356 -2.76 15.30 3.79
CA PRO A 356 -3.30 15.00 2.46
C PRO A 356 -3.36 13.50 2.10
N HIS A 357 -2.46 12.69 2.67
CA HIS A 357 -2.30 11.26 2.37
C HIS A 357 -2.98 10.32 3.40
N ILE A 358 -3.41 10.83 4.54
CA ILE A 358 -3.95 10.02 5.64
C ILE A 358 -5.37 10.43 6.08
N GLN A 359 -6.04 11.29 5.30
CA GLN A 359 -7.37 11.81 5.64
C GLN A 359 -8.39 11.66 4.50
N TYR A 360 -8.26 10.64 3.65
CA TYR A 360 -9.16 10.41 2.52
C TYR A 360 -10.62 10.13 2.90
N GLU A 361 -10.88 9.75 4.16
CA GLU A 361 -12.24 9.60 4.68
C GLU A 361 -12.90 10.93 5.09
N PHE A 362 -12.13 12.01 5.21
CA PHE A 362 -12.62 13.33 5.60
C PHE A 362 -12.55 14.32 4.45
N ARG A 363 -11.58 14.15 3.55
CA ARG A 363 -11.37 15.04 2.41
C ARG A 363 -12.37 14.73 1.30
N GLU A 364 -12.86 15.79 0.68
CA GLU A 364 -13.92 15.74 -0.32
C GLU A 364 -13.39 15.81 -1.75
N VAL A 365 -13.92 14.95 -2.62
CA VAL A 365 -13.77 15.03 -4.09
C VAL A 365 -14.83 15.92 -4.71
N TRP A 366 -16.02 15.95 -4.10
CA TRP A 366 -17.15 16.83 -4.38
C TRP A 366 -17.84 17.18 -3.05
N PRO A 367 -18.61 18.27 -2.98
CA PRO A 367 -19.35 18.62 -1.77
C PRO A 367 -20.18 17.43 -1.25
N GLY A 368 -19.90 17.00 -0.01
CA GLY A 368 -20.56 15.86 0.65
C GLY A 368 -20.07 14.47 0.22
N GLN A 369 -19.09 14.37 -0.68
CA GLN A 369 -18.54 13.12 -1.18
C GLN A 369 -17.05 13.04 -0.88
N THR A 370 -16.65 12.12 0.00
CA THR A 370 -15.24 11.91 0.34
C THR A 370 -14.52 11.01 -0.65
N TYR A 371 -13.18 11.05 -0.68
CA TYR A 371 -12.39 10.12 -1.51
C TYR A 371 -12.70 8.66 -1.17
N LEU A 372 -12.76 8.31 0.13
CA LEU A 372 -13.17 6.96 0.56
C LEU A 372 -14.59 6.63 0.08
N GLY A 373 -15.53 7.57 0.23
CA GLY A 373 -16.90 7.36 -0.24
C GLY A 373 -16.97 7.15 -1.76
N LEU A 374 -16.11 7.82 -2.53
CA LEU A 374 -16.09 7.67 -3.98
C LEU A 374 -15.52 6.31 -4.39
N ALA A 375 -14.53 5.79 -3.66
CA ALA A 375 -14.07 4.41 -3.83
C ALA A 375 -15.20 3.40 -3.63
N ILE A 376 -16.00 3.58 -2.56
CA ILE A 376 -17.17 2.74 -2.26
C ILE A 376 -18.18 2.81 -3.39
N GLN A 377 -18.52 4.02 -3.83
CA GLN A 377 -19.45 4.23 -4.93
C GLN A 377 -18.97 3.56 -6.23
N HIS A 378 -17.69 3.74 -6.58
CA HIS A 378 -17.08 3.19 -7.78
C HIS A 378 -17.15 1.66 -7.82
N VAL A 379 -16.70 1.00 -6.75
CA VAL A 379 -16.73 -0.47 -6.68
C VAL A 379 -18.17 -0.98 -6.71
N ARG A 380 -19.07 -0.36 -5.93
CA ARG A 380 -20.49 -0.75 -5.90
C ARG A 380 -21.14 -0.66 -7.28
N ASP A 381 -20.88 0.41 -8.02
CA ASP A 381 -21.45 0.63 -9.34
C ASP A 381 -20.99 -0.44 -10.34
N TRP A 382 -19.68 -0.68 -10.46
CA TRP A 382 -19.15 -1.71 -11.36
C TRP A 382 -19.61 -3.13 -11.01
N CYS A 383 -19.62 -3.48 -9.73
CA CYS A 383 -20.10 -4.78 -9.26
C CYS A 383 -21.61 -4.96 -9.43
N SER A 384 -22.41 -3.89 -9.35
CA SER A 384 -23.87 -3.99 -9.55
C SER A 384 -24.24 -4.19 -11.03
N ARG A 385 -23.39 -3.75 -11.96
CA ARG A 385 -23.60 -3.91 -13.41
C ARG A 385 -23.22 -5.29 -13.93
N THR A 386 -22.38 -6.02 -13.22
CA THR A 386 -21.86 -7.32 -13.64
C THR A 386 -22.24 -8.39 -12.62
N PRO A 387 -23.16 -9.31 -12.93
CA PRO A 387 -23.48 -10.40 -12.01
C PRO A 387 -22.23 -11.25 -11.70
N ALA A 388 -22.05 -11.60 -10.42
CA ALA A 388 -21.06 -12.59 -10.05
C ALA A 388 -21.46 -13.98 -10.59
N VAL A 389 -20.51 -14.65 -11.24
CA VAL A 389 -20.72 -15.99 -11.79
C VAL A 389 -20.31 -17.00 -10.73
N ALA A 390 -21.23 -17.87 -10.31
CA ALA A 390 -20.89 -18.99 -9.42
C ALA A 390 -19.93 -19.96 -10.13
N ALA A 391 -19.06 -20.61 -9.35
CA ALA A 391 -18.14 -21.65 -9.83
C ALA A 391 -18.89 -22.89 -10.29
#